data_AF-A0AAD4MYI8-F1
#
_entry.id   AF-A0AAD4MYI8-F1
#
_cell.length_a   1.000
_cell.length_b   1.000
_cell.length_c   1.000
_cell.angle_alpha   90.00
_cell.angle_beta   90.00
_cell.angle_gamma   90.00
#
_symmetry.space_group_name_H-M   'P 1'
#
loop_
_entity.id
_entity.type
_entity.pdbx_description
1 polymer ?
#
loop_
_entity_poly.entity_id
_entity_poly.type
_entity_poly.pdbx_seq_one_letter_code
_entity_poly.pdbx_strand_id
1 'polypeptide(L)'
;MEGFLRISTETPFNYAAARKYVSTIQFSSFLVTIGYVVVIFSIKAIMANRKAFEIVTPLRLWNLWLAVFSIAGSAVTSVALVQEINKHGIVSSYTKAQDFFEGTSGLWTFLFCMSKLAELGDTIFIVLRKKPLMFLHWYHHVATLNYGLMSYVDKSAYNTWIVWLNFSVHAVMYSYYFLAACGIRLPACCLLMEISYVVLFGNFFYHAYIKGGGKKFQKEKKAPAQKTE
;
A
#
# COMPACT_ATOMS: atom_id res chain seq x y z
N MET A 1 3.60 26.86 1.55
CA MET A 1 3.39 25.42 1.35
C MET A 1 4.11 24.69 2.46
N GLU A 2 3.42 23.85 3.22
CA GLU A 2 4.05 23.00 4.23
C GLU A 2 4.71 21.84 3.47
N GLY A 3 6.04 21.73 3.54
CA GLY A 3 6.77 20.69 2.84
C GLY A 3 6.74 19.36 3.60
N PHE A 4 6.90 18.24 2.88
CA PHE A 4 7.01 16.89 3.45
C PHE A 4 7.96 16.84 4.66
N LEU A 5 9.17 17.41 4.52
CA LEU A 5 10.17 17.41 5.58
C LEU A 5 9.66 18.07 6.85
N ARG A 6 8.99 19.22 6.73
CA ARG A 6 8.45 19.95 7.88
C ARG A 6 7.42 19.13 8.63
N ILE A 7 6.49 18.50 7.92
CA ILE A 7 5.44 17.66 8.52
C ILE A 7 6.04 16.42 9.19
N SER A 8 7.07 15.82 8.58
CA SER A 8 7.71 14.62 9.13
C SER A 8 8.57 14.88 10.38
N THR A 9 9.00 16.12 10.61
CA THR A 9 9.86 16.49 11.75
C THR A 9 9.16 17.33 12.81
N GLU A 10 7.91 17.73 12.57
CA GLU A 10 7.10 18.51 13.52
C GLU A 10 6.77 17.68 14.76
N THR A 11 7.05 18.24 15.94
CA THR A 11 6.75 17.61 17.24
C THR A 11 6.00 18.62 18.12
N PRO A 12 4.77 18.31 18.59
CA PRO A 12 4.00 17.10 18.32
C PRO A 12 3.51 17.01 16.87
N PHE A 13 3.27 15.78 16.38
CA PHE A 13 2.78 15.55 15.03
C PHE A 13 1.42 16.22 14.80
N ASN A 14 1.32 16.98 13.71
CA ASN A 14 0.12 17.72 13.34
C ASN A 14 -0.64 17.03 12.20
N TYR A 15 -1.68 16.27 12.56
CA TYR A 15 -2.50 15.54 11.59
C TYR A 15 -3.22 16.46 10.59
N ALA A 16 -3.66 17.66 11.01
CA ALA A 16 -4.36 18.59 10.13
C ALA A 16 -3.44 19.14 9.03
N ALA A 17 -2.21 19.50 9.40
CA ALA A 17 -1.13 19.87 8.48
C ALA A 17 -0.83 18.73 7.49
N ALA A 18 -0.62 17.51 8.00
CA ALA A 18 -0.37 16.33 7.18
C ALA A 18 -1.52 16.04 6.21
N ARG A 19 -2.77 16.09 6.68
CA ARG A 19 -3.98 15.90 5.86
C ARG A 19 -4.07 16.91 4.74
N LYS A 20 -3.80 18.19 5.03
CA LYS A 20 -3.78 19.26 4.03
C LYS A 20 -2.72 18.98 2.97
N TYR A 21 -1.51 18.60 3.36
CA TYR A 21 -0.47 18.22 2.42
C TYR A 21 -0.88 17.03 1.54
N VAL A 22 -1.39 15.95 2.14
CA VAL A 22 -1.84 14.77 1.39
C VAL A 22 -2.94 15.13 0.39
N SER A 23 -3.89 16.00 0.77
CA SER A 23 -4.94 16.46 -0.15
C SER A 23 -4.39 17.18 -1.38
N THR A 24 -3.30 17.94 -1.25
CA THR A 24 -2.68 18.65 -2.39
C THR A 24 -1.98 17.72 -3.37
N ILE A 25 -1.47 16.57 -2.90
CA ILE A 25 -0.76 15.61 -3.75
C ILE A 25 -1.66 14.50 -4.29
N GLN A 26 -2.91 14.38 -3.81
CA GLN A 26 -3.82 13.30 -4.19
C GLN A 26 -4.08 13.27 -5.71
N PHE A 27 -4.36 14.41 -6.33
CA PHE A 27 -4.56 14.47 -7.78
C PHE A 27 -3.25 14.16 -8.54
N SER A 28 -2.13 14.72 -8.09
CA SER A 28 -0.82 14.44 -8.66
C SER A 28 -0.45 12.95 -8.55
N SER A 29 -0.82 12.29 -7.47
CA SER A 29 -0.60 10.85 -7.28
C SER A 29 -1.34 10.02 -8.31
N PHE A 30 -2.59 10.38 -8.64
CA PHE A 30 -3.34 9.71 -9.70
C PHE A 30 -2.60 9.81 -11.05
N LEU A 31 -2.12 11.01 -11.41
CA LEU A 31 -1.30 11.21 -12.61
C LEU A 31 0.01 10.42 -12.57
N VAL A 32 0.69 10.38 -11.42
CA VAL A 32 1.90 9.59 -11.21
C VAL A 32 1.61 8.10 -11.42
N THR A 33 0.48 7.57 -10.96
CA THR A 33 0.14 6.16 -11.16
C THR A 33 -0.14 5.81 -12.62
N ILE A 34 -0.77 6.70 -13.39
CA ILE A 34 -0.94 6.54 -14.84
C ILE A 34 0.43 6.55 -15.53
N GLY A 35 1.27 7.53 -15.22
CA GLY A 35 2.62 7.62 -15.74
C GLY A 35 3.46 6.39 -15.39
N TYR A 36 3.36 5.91 -14.15
CA TYR A 36 3.99 4.68 -13.68
C TYR A 36 3.61 3.48 -14.54
N VAL A 37 2.32 3.27 -14.84
CA VAL A 37 1.88 2.16 -15.72
C VAL A 37 2.52 2.28 -17.11
N VAL A 38 2.50 3.46 -17.71
CA VAL A 38 3.14 3.69 -19.02
C VAL A 38 4.65 3.37 -18.95
N VAL A 39 5.33 3.86 -17.90
CA VAL A 39 6.76 3.66 -17.71
C VAL A 39 7.12 2.19 -17.52
N ILE A 40 6.44 1.43 -16.64
CA ILE A 40 6.78 0.03 -16.39
C ILE A 40 6.62 -0.84 -17.65
N PHE A 41 5.57 -0.61 -18.45
CA PHE A 41 5.35 -1.36 -19.68
C PHE A 41 6.30 -0.92 -20.79
N SER A 42 6.70 0.35 -20.84
CA SER A 42 7.72 0.84 -21.76
C SER A 42 9.09 0.24 -21.44
N ILE A 43 9.50 0.24 -20.16
CA ILE A 43 10.74 -0.42 -19.72
C ILE A 43 10.68 -1.92 -20.05
N LYS A 44 9.53 -2.58 -19.82
CA LYS A 44 9.34 -4.00 -20.14
C LYS A 44 9.54 -4.28 -21.64
N ALA A 45 9.00 -3.44 -22.50
CA ALA A 45 9.18 -3.55 -23.95
C ALA A 45 10.64 -3.33 -24.36
N ILE A 46 11.33 -2.33 -23.81
CA ILE A 46 12.75 -2.08 -24.07
C ILE A 46 13.63 -3.26 -23.60
N MET A 47 13.32 -3.80 -22.42
CA MET A 47 14.02 -4.94 -21.83
C MET A 47 13.79 -6.26 -22.59
N ALA A 48 12.82 -6.34 -23.50
CA ALA A 48 12.60 -7.52 -24.34
C ALA A 48 13.87 -7.85 -25.14
N ASN A 49 14.50 -6.82 -25.72
CA ASN A 49 15.69 -6.92 -26.57
C ASN A 49 17.03 -6.79 -25.81
N ARG A 50 17.00 -6.68 -24.48
CA ARG A 50 18.20 -6.54 -23.63
C ARG A 50 18.38 -7.72 -22.70
N LYS A 51 19.62 -7.92 -22.23
CA LYS A 51 19.93 -8.88 -21.16
C LYS A 51 19.40 -8.35 -19.81
N ALA A 52 19.06 -9.27 -18.91
CA ALA A 52 18.62 -8.91 -17.56
C ALA A 52 19.76 -8.23 -16.78
N PHE A 53 19.44 -7.20 -16.00
CA PHE A 53 20.42 -6.52 -15.16
C PHE A 53 20.69 -7.27 -13.86
N GLU A 54 21.95 -7.33 -13.44
CA GLU A 54 22.38 -7.92 -12.16
C GLU A 54 22.44 -6.88 -11.03
N ILE A 55 21.31 -6.22 -10.76
CA ILE A 55 21.17 -5.17 -9.74
C ILE A 55 20.94 -5.73 -8.32
N VAL A 56 21.75 -6.70 -7.90
CA VAL A 56 21.56 -7.42 -6.64
C VAL A 56 21.83 -6.52 -5.43
N THR A 57 22.91 -5.74 -5.43
CA THR A 57 23.27 -4.88 -4.29
C THR A 57 22.24 -3.77 -4.05
N PRO A 58 21.81 -2.99 -5.07
CA PRO A 58 20.74 -2.01 -4.87
C PRO A 58 19.44 -2.65 -4.39
N LEU A 59 19.09 -3.84 -4.90
CA LEU A 59 17.90 -4.57 -4.45
C LEU A 59 17.99 -5.01 -2.98
N ARG A 60 19.17 -5.47 -2.53
CA ARG A 60 19.40 -5.82 -1.12
C ARG A 60 19.20 -4.61 -0.21
N LEU A 61 19.82 -3.48 -0.55
CA LEU A 61 19.67 -2.24 0.21
C LEU A 61 18.21 -1.77 0.20
N TRP A 62 17.54 -1.86 -0.94
CA TRP A 62 16.13 -1.55 -1.12
C TRP A 62 15.23 -2.35 -0.19
N ASN A 63 15.36 -3.68 -0.22
CA ASN A 63 14.57 -4.55 0.64
C ASN A 63 14.91 -4.36 2.13
N LEU A 64 16.18 -4.09 2.47
CA LEU A 64 16.60 -3.89 3.85
C LEU A 64 15.97 -2.63 4.45
N TRP A 65 15.99 -1.50 3.75
CA TRP A 65 15.41 -0.27 4.29
C TRP A 65 13.89 -0.39 4.43
N LEU A 66 13.20 -1.02 3.47
CA LEU A 66 11.76 -1.28 3.56
C LEU A 66 11.42 -2.25 4.69
N ALA A 67 12.27 -3.25 4.94
CA ALA A 67 12.11 -4.15 6.08
C ALA A 67 12.22 -3.39 7.40
N VAL A 68 13.29 -2.61 7.59
CA VAL A 68 13.50 -1.81 8.82
C VAL A 68 12.36 -0.82 9.04
N PHE A 69 11.97 -0.09 7.98
CA PHE A 69 10.85 0.84 8.02
C PHE A 69 9.55 0.13 8.43
N SER A 70 9.27 -1.03 7.83
CA SER A 70 8.03 -1.75 8.10
C SER A 70 8.01 -2.41 9.48
N ILE A 71 9.14 -2.91 9.98
CA ILE A 71 9.28 -3.45 11.34
C ILE A 71 9.01 -2.35 12.37
N ALA A 72 9.65 -1.19 12.21
CA ALA A 72 9.46 -0.07 13.12
C ALA A 72 8.01 0.46 13.08
N GLY A 73 7.45 0.62 11.88
CA GLY A 73 6.05 1.01 11.70
C GLY A 73 5.08 0.00 12.30
N SER A 74 5.32 -1.31 12.11
CA SER A 74 4.51 -2.37 12.72
C SER A 74 4.59 -2.33 14.25
N ALA A 75 5.77 -2.15 14.84
CA ALA A 75 5.91 -2.10 16.29
C ALA A 75 5.13 -0.91 16.89
N VAL A 76 5.28 0.28 16.33
CA VAL A 76 4.59 1.49 16.81
C VAL A 76 3.08 1.38 16.64
N THR A 77 2.63 0.99 15.44
CA THR A 77 1.18 0.88 15.15
C THR A 77 0.51 -0.26 15.91
N SER A 78 1.24 -1.33 16.25
CA SER A 78 0.72 -2.41 17.10
C SER A 78 0.42 -1.93 18.51
N VAL A 79 1.34 -1.17 19.11
CA VAL A 79 1.13 -0.59 20.45
C VAL A 79 -0.07 0.35 20.42
N ALA A 80 -0.16 1.23 19.42
CA ALA A 80 -1.28 2.15 19.28
C ALA A 80 -2.62 1.44 19.06
N LEU A 81 -2.65 0.38 18.23
CA LEU A 81 -3.86 -0.41 18.00
C LEU A 81 -4.33 -1.14 19.27
N VAL A 82 -3.41 -1.74 20.02
CA VAL A 82 -3.74 -2.41 21.30
C VAL A 82 -4.27 -1.40 22.31
N GLN A 83 -3.68 -0.20 22.39
CA GLN A 83 -4.17 0.87 23.27
C GLN A 83 -5.56 1.35 22.88
N GLU A 84 -5.81 1.56 21.58
CA GLU A 84 -7.14 1.92 21.03
C GLU A 84 -8.19 0.86 21.39
N ILE A 85 -7.86 -0.42 21.18
CA ILE A 85 -8.76 -1.54 21.51
C ILE A 85 -9.03 -1.62 23.02
N ASN A 86 -8.00 -1.45 23.86
CA ASN A 86 -8.16 -1.50 25.31
C ASN A 86 -9.00 -0.34 25.85
N LYS A 87 -8.89 0.84 25.24
CA LYS A 87 -9.58 2.06 25.70
C LYS A 87 -11.01 2.17 25.16
N HIS A 88 -11.24 1.78 23.90
CA HIS A 88 -12.50 2.03 23.20
C HIS A 88 -13.21 0.76 22.71
N GLY A 89 -12.58 -0.40 22.84
CA GLY A 89 -13.10 -1.68 22.39
C GLY A 89 -12.83 -1.97 20.90
N ILE A 90 -12.90 -3.26 20.55
CA ILE A 90 -12.57 -3.75 19.20
C ILE A 90 -13.48 -3.10 18.13
N VAL A 91 -14.79 -2.99 18.39
CA VAL A 91 -15.73 -2.40 17.42
C VAL A 91 -15.41 -0.94 17.13
N SER A 92 -15.01 -0.16 18.15
CA SER A 92 -14.63 1.23 17.95
C SER A 92 -13.39 1.34 17.06
N SER A 93 -12.42 0.45 17.22
CA SER A 93 -11.13 0.50 16.51
C SER A 93 -11.23 0.46 14.97
N TYR A 94 -12.33 -0.04 14.40
CA TYR A 94 -12.56 -0.04 12.94
C TYR A 94 -13.79 0.78 12.50
N THR A 95 -14.56 1.33 13.44
CA THR A 95 -15.75 2.15 13.12
C THR A 95 -15.57 3.63 13.39
N LYS A 96 -14.62 4.02 14.26
CA LYS A 96 -14.35 5.42 14.61
C LYS A 96 -12.87 5.75 14.48
N ALA A 97 -12.56 6.88 13.86
CA ALA A 97 -11.20 7.38 13.73
C ALA A 97 -10.82 8.22 14.96
N GLN A 98 -10.22 7.56 15.95
CA GLN A 98 -9.85 8.11 17.25
C GLN A 98 -8.35 8.46 17.31
N ASP A 99 -7.69 8.15 18.43
CA ASP A 99 -6.34 8.57 18.82
C ASP A 99 -5.24 7.99 17.91
N PHE A 100 -5.52 6.93 17.14
CA PHE A 100 -4.54 6.28 16.27
C PHE A 100 -3.87 7.23 15.27
N PHE A 101 -4.59 8.26 14.81
CA PHE A 101 -4.07 9.25 13.85
C PHE A 101 -3.30 10.41 14.49
N GLU A 102 -3.16 10.41 15.81
CA GLU A 102 -2.50 11.46 16.58
C GLU A 102 -1.13 11.00 17.08
N GLY A 103 -0.28 11.95 17.47
CA GLY A 103 1.05 11.67 18.03
C GLY A 103 1.93 10.80 17.13
N THR A 104 2.64 9.86 17.74
CA THR A 104 3.61 9.00 17.05
C THR A 104 2.95 8.07 16.03
N SER A 105 1.80 7.46 16.35
CA SER A 105 1.08 6.60 15.40
C SER A 105 0.52 7.37 14.21
N GLY A 106 0.09 8.62 14.43
CA GLY A 106 -0.27 9.54 13.36
C GLY A 106 0.88 9.79 12.38
N LEU A 107 2.08 10.08 12.90
CA LEU A 107 3.28 10.26 12.09
C LEU A 107 3.60 9.00 11.27
N TRP A 108 3.57 7.82 11.88
CA TRP A 108 3.83 6.56 11.16
C TRP A 108 2.76 6.24 10.12
N THR A 109 1.51 6.63 10.36
CA THR A 109 0.43 6.53 9.37
C THR A 109 0.63 7.49 8.20
N PHE A 110 1.12 8.70 8.45
CA PHE A 110 1.51 9.62 7.39
C PHE A 110 2.67 9.06 6.55
N LEU A 111 3.73 8.59 7.21
CA LEU A 111 4.89 8.00 6.55
C LEU A 111 4.51 6.74 5.75
N PHE A 112 3.58 5.93 6.25
CA PHE A 112 2.99 4.81 5.53
C PHE A 112 2.36 5.24 4.19
N CYS A 113 1.52 6.28 4.21
CA CYS A 113 0.90 6.78 2.98
C CYS A 113 1.96 7.27 1.99
N MET A 114 3.04 7.88 2.47
CA MET A 114 4.13 8.35 1.62
C MET A 114 5.01 7.19 1.10
N SER A 115 5.16 6.10 1.86
CA SER A 115 5.96 4.95 1.43
C SER A 115 5.39 4.28 0.19
N LYS A 116 4.09 4.37 -0.06
CA LYS A 116 3.44 3.82 -1.26
C LYS A 116 3.97 4.43 -2.56
N LEU A 117 4.44 5.68 -2.53
CA LEU A 117 5.13 6.27 -3.67
C LEU A 117 6.50 5.63 -3.90
N ALA A 118 7.24 5.33 -2.83
CA ALA A 118 8.54 4.68 -2.91
C ALA A 118 8.40 3.22 -3.39
N GLU A 119 7.40 2.48 -2.89
CA GLU A 119 7.12 1.08 -3.24
C GLU A 119 6.82 0.88 -4.75
N LEU A 120 6.48 1.92 -5.51
CA LEU A 120 6.42 1.83 -6.99
C LEU A 120 7.77 1.38 -7.59
N GLY A 121 8.88 1.63 -6.88
CA GLY A 121 10.21 1.18 -7.24
C GLY A 121 10.38 -0.34 -7.32
N ASP A 122 9.60 -1.13 -6.58
CA ASP A 122 9.70 -2.61 -6.59
C ASP A 122 9.51 -3.17 -7.99
N THR A 123 8.51 -2.64 -8.68
CA THR A 123 8.18 -2.97 -10.07
C THR A 123 9.30 -2.68 -11.04
N ILE A 124 10.06 -1.61 -10.80
CA ILE A 124 11.21 -1.23 -11.65
C ILE A 124 12.28 -2.32 -11.52
N PHE A 125 12.60 -2.77 -10.30
CA PHE A 125 13.53 -3.87 -10.07
C PHE A 125 13.08 -5.17 -10.76
N ILE A 126 11.79 -5.49 -10.72
CA ILE A 126 11.23 -6.69 -11.38
C ILE A 126 11.44 -6.63 -12.89
N VAL A 127 11.10 -5.51 -13.51
CA VAL A 127 11.15 -5.34 -14.97
C VAL A 127 12.61 -5.32 -15.46
N LEU A 128 13.51 -4.62 -14.76
CA LEU A 128 14.95 -4.58 -15.09
C LEU A 128 15.63 -5.95 -14.97
N ARG A 129 15.12 -6.81 -14.08
CA ARG A 129 15.61 -8.19 -13.92
C ARG A 129 14.90 -9.21 -14.81
N LYS A 130 14.01 -8.78 -15.70
CA LYS A 130 13.16 -9.62 -16.57
C LYS A 130 12.40 -10.71 -15.80
N LYS A 131 11.96 -10.42 -14.58
CA LYS A 131 11.07 -11.31 -13.81
C LYS A 131 9.62 -11.13 -14.27
N PRO A 132 8.77 -12.17 -14.14
CA PRO A 132 7.39 -12.08 -14.60
C PRO A 132 6.62 -11.01 -13.83
N LEU A 133 6.19 -9.97 -14.52
CA LEU A 133 5.35 -8.91 -13.96
C LEU A 133 3.90 -9.39 -13.91
N MET A 134 3.45 -9.81 -12.72
CA MET A 134 2.07 -10.27 -12.49
C MET A 134 1.09 -9.10 -12.44
N PHE A 135 -0.14 -9.31 -12.92
CA PHE A 135 -1.21 -8.31 -12.88
C PHE A 135 -1.47 -7.80 -11.46
N LEU A 136 -1.60 -8.73 -10.52
CA LEU A 136 -1.91 -8.42 -9.13
C LEU A 136 -0.91 -7.45 -8.50
N HIS A 137 0.38 -7.59 -8.84
CA HIS A 137 1.45 -6.78 -8.24
C HIS A 137 1.34 -5.30 -8.63
N TRP A 138 1.42 -4.97 -9.92
CA TRP A 138 1.37 -3.57 -10.35
C TRP A 138 -0.01 -2.94 -10.12
N TYR A 139 -1.09 -3.74 -10.26
CA TYR A 139 -2.44 -3.28 -9.92
C TYR A 139 -2.55 -2.94 -8.43
N HIS A 140 -2.02 -3.81 -7.55
CA HIS A 140 -1.98 -3.56 -6.11
C HIS A 140 -1.22 -2.27 -5.79
N HIS A 141 -0.04 -2.05 -6.36
CA HIS A 141 0.72 -0.81 -6.12
C HIS A 141 -0.01 0.46 -6.56
N VAL A 142 -0.71 0.42 -7.70
CA VAL A 142 -1.56 1.54 -8.15
C VAL A 142 -2.74 1.74 -7.18
N ALA A 143 -3.40 0.66 -6.79
CA ALA A 143 -4.56 0.70 -5.92
C ALA A 143 -4.21 1.20 -4.51
N THR A 144 -3.15 0.66 -3.89
CA THR A 144 -2.76 1.00 -2.52
C THR A 144 -2.24 2.43 -2.39
N LEU A 145 -1.55 2.95 -3.41
CA LEU A 145 -1.14 4.36 -3.43
C LEU A 145 -2.36 5.29 -3.49
N ASN A 146 -3.24 5.11 -4.47
CA ASN A 146 -4.41 5.98 -4.62
C ASN A 146 -5.37 5.86 -3.42
N TYR A 147 -5.69 4.62 -3.03
CA TYR A 147 -6.55 4.36 -1.88
C TYR A 147 -5.93 4.85 -0.57
N GLY A 148 -4.62 4.66 -0.38
CA GLY A 148 -3.91 5.09 0.82
C GLY A 148 -3.96 6.61 1.03
N LEU A 149 -3.83 7.40 -0.04
CA LEU A 149 -3.94 8.86 0.06
C LEU A 149 -5.40 9.31 0.26
N MET A 150 -6.35 8.73 -0.48
CA MET A 150 -7.77 9.05 -0.34
C MET A 150 -8.29 8.73 1.06
N SER A 151 -8.04 7.52 1.55
CA SER A 151 -8.48 7.07 2.88
C SER A 151 -7.85 7.88 4.02
N TYR A 152 -6.62 8.37 3.82
CA TYR A 152 -5.95 9.27 4.77
C TYR A 152 -6.63 10.64 4.82
N VAL A 153 -7.01 11.20 3.67
CA VAL A 153 -7.75 12.48 3.60
C VAL A 153 -9.16 12.34 4.16
N ASP A 154 -9.83 11.23 3.92
CA ASP A 154 -11.20 11.00 4.41
C ASP A 154 -11.26 10.64 5.90
N LYS A 155 -10.10 10.51 6.58
CA LYS A 155 -9.99 10.06 7.97
C LYS A 155 -10.81 8.79 8.23
N SER A 156 -10.66 7.81 7.35
CA SER A 156 -11.41 6.55 7.45
C SER A 156 -10.94 5.75 8.67
N ALA A 157 -11.88 5.39 9.56
CA ALA A 157 -11.60 4.59 10.75
C ALA A 157 -10.98 3.23 10.43
N TYR A 158 -11.43 2.62 9.34
CA TYR A 158 -10.94 1.32 8.90
C TYR A 158 -9.46 1.37 8.44
N ASN A 159 -8.94 2.56 8.12
CA ASN A 159 -7.55 2.73 7.69
C ASN A 159 -6.56 2.34 8.78
N THR A 160 -6.92 2.46 10.07
CA THR A 160 -6.11 1.99 11.21
C THR A 160 -5.69 0.53 11.07
N TRP A 161 -6.64 -0.35 10.76
CA TRP A 161 -6.37 -1.79 10.57
C TRP A 161 -5.62 -2.09 9.29
N ILE A 162 -5.91 -1.36 8.20
CA ILE A 162 -5.19 -1.52 6.93
C ILE A 162 -3.72 -1.17 7.09
N VAL A 163 -3.42 -0.04 7.73
CA VAL A 163 -2.05 0.45 7.98
C VAL A 163 -1.28 -0.56 8.83
N TRP A 164 -1.87 -0.99 9.95
CA TRP A 164 -1.25 -1.97 10.84
C TRP A 164 -0.98 -3.30 10.13
N LEU A 165 -2.00 -3.89 9.48
CA LEU A 165 -1.85 -5.15 8.74
C LEU A 165 -0.79 -5.05 7.65
N ASN A 166 -0.78 -3.96 6.88
CA ASN A 166 0.18 -3.81 5.79
C ASN A 166 1.61 -3.65 6.33
N PHE A 167 1.82 -2.89 7.40
CA PHE A 167 3.13 -2.81 8.04
C PHE A 167 3.61 -4.17 8.55
N SER A 168 2.73 -4.95 9.20
CA SER A 168 3.08 -6.28 9.70
C SER A 168 3.43 -7.24 8.56
N VAL A 169 2.66 -7.21 7.47
CA VAL A 169 2.92 -8.02 6.28
C VAL A 169 4.24 -7.61 5.62
N HIS A 170 4.44 -6.31 5.39
CA HIS A 170 5.66 -5.81 4.77
C HIS A 170 6.91 -6.05 5.62
N ALA A 171 6.80 -6.00 6.95
CA ALA A 171 7.89 -6.34 7.86
C ALA A 171 8.41 -7.76 7.60
N VAL A 172 7.52 -8.74 7.42
CA VAL A 172 7.90 -10.13 7.13
C VAL A 172 8.33 -10.29 5.67
N MET A 173 7.58 -9.74 4.72
CA MET A 173 7.82 -9.89 3.29
C MET A 173 9.18 -9.31 2.88
N TYR A 174 9.48 -8.06 3.25
CA TYR A 174 10.75 -7.43 2.88
C TYR A 174 11.94 -8.04 3.62
N SER A 175 11.76 -8.47 4.87
CA SER A 175 12.78 -9.25 5.59
C SER A 175 13.10 -10.54 4.84
N TYR A 176 12.07 -11.27 4.38
CA TYR A 176 12.24 -12.45 3.55
C TYR A 176 12.97 -12.14 2.23
N TYR A 177 12.57 -11.08 1.50
CA TYR A 177 13.22 -10.70 0.25
C TYR A 177 14.67 -10.26 0.43
N PHE A 178 14.99 -9.58 1.52
CA PHE A 178 16.36 -9.22 1.87
C PHE A 178 17.21 -10.47 2.12
N LEU A 179 16.74 -11.38 2.98
CA LEU A 179 17.44 -12.60 3.33
C LEU A 179 17.60 -13.54 2.11
N ALA A 180 16.56 -13.65 1.28
CA ALA A 180 16.62 -14.37 0.01
C ALA A 180 17.63 -13.76 -0.97
N ALA A 181 17.72 -12.42 -1.04
CA ALA A 181 18.73 -11.74 -1.86
C ALA A 181 20.16 -11.94 -1.32
N CYS A 182 20.32 -12.19 -0.02
CA CYS A 182 21.59 -12.60 0.62
C CYS A 182 21.92 -14.09 0.45
N GLY A 183 21.05 -14.88 -0.17
CA GLY A 183 21.26 -16.31 -0.40
C GLY A 183 20.81 -17.21 0.75
N ILE A 184 20.12 -16.67 1.77
CA ILE A 184 19.60 -17.42 2.90
C ILE A 184 18.25 -18.02 2.52
N ARG A 185 18.12 -19.34 2.60
CA ARG A 185 16.86 -20.06 2.35
C ARG A 185 16.02 -20.08 3.64
N LEU A 186 14.90 -19.37 3.62
CA LEU A 186 13.92 -19.37 4.71
C LEU A 186 12.78 -20.35 4.41
N PRO A 187 12.11 -20.88 5.46
CA PRO A 187 10.98 -21.78 5.30
C PRO A 187 9.82 -21.08 4.56
N ALA A 188 9.12 -21.83 3.71
CA ALA A 188 7.99 -21.33 2.92
C ALA A 188 6.81 -20.83 3.78
N CYS A 189 6.81 -21.09 5.09
CA CYS A 189 5.80 -20.54 6.00
C CYS A 189 5.86 -19.01 6.08
N CYS A 190 7.00 -18.37 5.84
CA CYS A 190 7.08 -16.91 5.73
C CYS A 190 6.30 -16.38 4.51
N LEU A 191 6.01 -17.22 3.51
CA LEU A 191 5.17 -16.92 2.35
C LEU A 191 3.68 -17.29 2.57
N LEU A 192 3.31 -18.01 3.64
CA LEU A 192 1.89 -18.35 3.92
C LEU A 192 1.03 -17.10 4.09
N MET A 193 1.60 -16.04 4.62
CA MET A 193 0.94 -14.75 4.81
C MET A 193 0.69 -14.02 3.47
N GLU A 194 1.58 -14.15 2.50
CA GLU A 194 1.36 -13.69 1.12
C GLU A 194 0.27 -14.53 0.44
N ILE A 195 0.30 -15.85 0.64
CA ILE A 195 -0.69 -16.77 0.10
C ILE A 195 -2.08 -16.44 0.66
N SER A 196 -2.22 -16.13 1.96
CA SER A 196 -3.51 -15.76 2.54
C SER A 196 -4.05 -14.45 1.97
N TYR A 197 -3.19 -13.46 1.70
CA TYR A 197 -3.58 -12.20 1.07
C TYR A 197 -4.01 -12.39 -0.38
N VAL A 198 -3.28 -13.21 -1.14
CA VAL A 198 -3.66 -13.60 -2.52
C VAL A 198 -4.97 -14.38 -2.53
N VAL A 199 -5.20 -15.27 -1.55
CA VAL A 199 -6.46 -16.01 -1.41
C VAL A 199 -7.61 -15.08 -1.06
N LEU A 200 -7.44 -14.16 -0.11
CA LEU A 200 -8.47 -13.18 0.26
C LEU A 200 -8.79 -12.25 -0.90
N PHE A 201 -7.77 -11.74 -1.59
CA PHE A 201 -7.96 -10.85 -2.74
C PHE A 201 -8.55 -11.60 -3.95
N GLY A 202 -8.12 -12.84 -4.19
CA GLY A 202 -8.68 -13.72 -5.21
C GLY A 202 -10.15 -14.07 -4.93
N ASN A 203 -10.49 -14.31 -3.66
CA ASN A 203 -11.86 -14.56 -3.23
C ASN A 203 -12.74 -13.30 -3.38
N PHE A 204 -12.24 -12.14 -2.94
CA PHE A 204 -12.89 -10.85 -3.18
C PHE A 204 -13.12 -10.62 -4.68
N PHE A 205 -12.09 -10.79 -5.50
CA PHE A 205 -12.19 -10.58 -6.95
C PHE A 205 -13.17 -11.56 -7.59
N TYR A 206 -13.14 -12.83 -7.18
CA TYR A 206 -14.10 -13.83 -7.62
C TYR A 206 -15.52 -13.39 -7.27
N HIS A 207 -15.82 -12.96 -6.04
CA HIS A 207 -17.17 -12.53 -5.67
C HIS A 207 -17.59 -11.19 -6.28
N ALA A 208 -16.68 -10.22 -6.33
CA ALA A 208 -16.96 -8.87 -6.80
C ALA A 208 -17.12 -8.82 -8.32
N TYR A 209 -16.36 -9.61 -9.09
CA TYR A 209 -16.32 -9.52 -10.56
C TYR A 209 -16.83 -10.77 -11.27
N ILE A 210 -16.60 -11.97 -10.75
CA ILE A 210 -16.96 -13.23 -11.42
C ILE A 210 -18.35 -13.73 -10.97
N LYS A 211 -18.54 -13.93 -9.67
CA LYS A 211 -19.76 -14.43 -9.03
C LYS A 211 -20.69 -13.28 -8.65
N GLY A 212 -21.20 -12.57 -9.66
CA GLY A 212 -22.31 -11.63 -9.51
C GLY A 212 -22.03 -10.18 -9.90
N GLY A 213 -20.76 -9.80 -10.09
CA GLY A 213 -20.37 -8.45 -10.53
C GLY A 213 -20.98 -8.00 -11.86
N GLY A 214 -21.12 -8.93 -12.81
CA GLY A 214 -21.78 -8.65 -14.09
C GLY A 214 -23.29 -8.41 -13.99
N LYS A 215 -23.98 -9.01 -12.99
CA LYS A 215 -25.45 -8.91 -12.88
C LYS A 215 -25.91 -7.55 -12.40
N LYS A 216 -25.13 -6.87 -11.56
CA LYS A 216 -25.43 -5.52 -11.04
C LYS A 216 -25.20 -4.45 -12.12
N PHE A 217 -24.09 -4.54 -12.86
CA PHE A 217 -23.80 -3.65 -14.00
C PHE A 217 -24.79 -3.84 -15.17
N GLN A 218 -25.20 -5.07 -15.46
CA GLN A 218 -26.25 -5.36 -16.47
C GLN A 218 -27.65 -4.89 -16.04
N LYS A 219 -27.95 -4.85 -14.72
CA LYS A 219 -29.21 -4.30 -14.20
C LYS A 219 -29.24 -2.77 -14.30
N GLU A 220 -28.16 -2.08 -13.96
CA GLU A 220 -28.04 -0.62 -14.08
C GLU A 220 -28.05 -0.16 -15.55
N LYS A 221 -27.41 -0.91 -16.46
CA LYS A 221 -27.44 -0.62 -17.91
C LYS A 221 -28.80 -0.85 -18.57
N LYS A 222 -29.68 -1.64 -17.93
CA LYS A 222 -31.06 -1.94 -18.39
C LYS A 222 -32.13 -1.10 -17.68
N ALA A 223 -31.75 -0.26 -16.71
CA ALA A 223 -32.69 0.67 -16.10
C ALA A 223 -33.02 1.77 -17.14
N PRO A 224 -34.30 1.97 -17.51
CA PRO A 224 -34.67 3.08 -18.38
C PRO A 224 -34.31 4.39 -17.69
N ALA A 225 -33.71 5.32 -18.44
CA ALA A 225 -33.51 6.69 -17.98
C ALA A 225 -34.85 7.22 -17.47
N GLN A 226 -34.93 7.52 -16.18
CA GLN A 226 -36.06 8.25 -15.62
C GLN A 226 -36.18 9.54 -16.43
N LYS A 227 -37.24 9.64 -17.22
CA LYS A 227 -37.65 10.89 -17.83
C LYS A 227 -37.98 11.83 -16.67
N THR A 228 -37.15 12.85 -16.51
CA THR A 228 -37.48 14.03 -15.71
C THR A 228 -38.67 14.70 -16.40
N GLU A 229 -39.84 14.62 -15.77
CA GLU A 229 -40.94 15.57 -15.96
C GLU A 229 -40.71 16.80 -15.09
#